data_AF-A0A518K7L0-F1
#
_entry.id   AF-A0A518K7L0-F1
#
_cell.length_a   1.000
_cell.length_b   1.000
_cell.length_c   1.000
_cell.angle_alpha   90.00
_cell.angle_beta   90.00
_cell.angle_gamma   90.00
#
_symmetry.space_group_name_H-M   'P 1'
#
loop_
_entity.id
_entity.type
_entity.pdbx_description
1 polymer ?
#
loop_
_entity_poly.entity_id
_entity_poly.type
_entity_poly.pdbx_seq_one_letter_code
_entity_poly.pdbx_strand_id
1 'polypeptide(L)'
;MNRLSIPRFGFAVGVACAIAYVGCVFVMLSVPQDVAIRFFNSLMHGVDVTTIMRWDMPWWETVLGVVDIFALGWLFGALIAGCYNCCEKSASKPGR
;
A
#
# COMPACT_ATOMS: atom_id res chain seq x y z
N MET A 1 -16.41 -0.73 -21.84
CA MET A 1 -15.91 -1.23 -20.54
C MET A 1 -16.38 -0.26 -19.45
N ASN A 2 -16.48 -0.71 -18.21
CA ASN A 2 -17.07 0.10 -17.14
C ASN A 2 -16.06 1.12 -16.60
N ARG A 3 -16.46 2.39 -16.52
CA ARG A 3 -15.69 3.46 -15.87
C ARG A 3 -15.42 3.10 -14.40
N LEU A 4 -14.18 3.22 -13.97
CA LEU A 4 -13.80 3.11 -12.57
C LEU A 4 -14.13 4.42 -11.85
N SER A 5 -14.91 4.34 -10.77
CA SER A 5 -15.17 5.51 -9.93
C SER A 5 -13.92 5.84 -9.11
N ILE A 6 -13.23 6.91 -9.50
CA ILE A 6 -11.96 7.37 -8.91
C ILE A 6 -11.99 7.42 -7.36
N PRO A 7 -12.96 8.09 -6.70
CA PRO A 7 -12.91 8.19 -5.24
C PRO A 7 -13.13 6.84 -4.54
N ARG A 8 -13.98 5.96 -5.09
CA ARG A 8 -14.27 4.65 -4.47
C ARG A 8 -13.12 3.67 -4.66
N PHE A 9 -12.53 3.63 -5.86
CA PHE A 9 -11.39 2.76 -6.14
C PHE A 9 -10.16 3.21 -5.36
N GLY A 10 -9.91 4.51 -5.34
CA GLY A 10 -8.87 5.10 -4.51
C GLY A 10 -9.04 4.73 -3.03
N PHE A 11 -10.24 4.94 -2.47
CA PHE A 11 -10.52 4.57 -1.08
C PHE A 11 -10.28 3.07 -0.82
N ALA A 12 -10.71 2.19 -1.73
CA ALA A 12 -10.49 0.75 -1.61
C ALA A 12 -9.00 0.38 -1.57
N VAL A 13 -8.17 0.99 -2.42
CA VAL A 13 -6.71 0.79 -2.41
C VAL A 13 -6.10 1.34 -1.13
N GLY A 14 -6.50 2.54 -0.69
CA GLY A 14 -6.05 3.13 0.57
C GLY A 14 -6.34 2.22 1.78
N VAL A 15 -7.57 1.70 1.89
CA VAL A 15 -7.96 0.75 2.95
C VAL A 15 -7.15 -0.55 2.87
N ALA A 16 -6.97 -1.11 1.67
CA ALA A 16 -6.19 -2.34 1.49
C ALA A 16 -4.73 -2.16 1.95
N CYS A 17 -4.10 -1.04 1.58
CA CYS A 17 -2.75 -0.70 2.01
C CYS A 17 -2.67 -0.49 3.53
N ALA A 18 -3.64 0.19 4.13
CA ALA A 18 -3.71 0.38 5.59
C ALA A 18 -3.85 -0.96 6.33
N ILE A 19 -4.69 -1.87 5.84
CA ILE A 19 -4.83 -3.22 6.41
C ILE A 19 -3.53 -4.00 6.31
N ALA A 20 -2.84 -3.93 5.16
CA ALA A 20 -1.55 -4.57 4.97
C ALA A 20 -0.51 -4.05 5.98
N TYR A 21 -0.45 -2.73 6.21
CA TYR A 21 0.42 -2.12 7.22
C TYR A 21 0.10 -2.62 8.64
N VAL A 22 -1.18 -2.65 9.03
CA VAL A 22 -1.60 -3.19 10.33
C VAL A 22 -1.24 -4.68 10.45
N GLY A 23 -1.34 -5.45 9.36
CA GLY A 23 -0.87 -6.82 9.28
C GLY A 23 0.63 -6.96 9.56
N CYS A 24 1.46 -6.06 9.02
CA CYS A 24 2.89 -6.03 9.30
C CYS A 24 3.17 -5.77 10.79
N VAL A 25 2.47 -4.79 11.40
CA VAL A 25 2.58 -4.50 12.83
C VAL A 25 2.17 -5.71 13.67
N PHE A 26 1.07 -6.37 13.30
CA PHE A 26 0.59 -7.57 13.98
C PHE A 26 1.61 -8.71 13.95
N VAL A 27 2.26 -8.94 12.80
CA VAL A 27 3.35 -9.93 12.69
C VAL A 27 4.49 -9.58 13.64
N MET A 28 4.95 -8.33 13.65
CA MET A 28 6.04 -7.89 14.54
C MET A 28 5.70 -8.06 16.03
N LEU A 29 4.42 -7.91 16.42
CA LEU A 29 3.99 -8.12 17.80
C LEU A 29 3.87 -9.60 18.19
N SER A 30 3.67 -10.48 17.21
CA SER A 30 3.33 -11.89 17.46
C SER A 30 4.52 -12.84 17.42
N VAL A 31 5.62 -12.45 16.75
CA VAL A 31 6.77 -13.33 16.52
C VAL A 31 8.07 -12.72 17.05
N PRO A 32 9.10 -13.54 17.37
CA PRO A 32 10.42 -13.04 17.74
C PRO A 32 11.08 -12.21 16.64
N GLN A 33 11.98 -11.31 17.04
CA GLN A 33 12.65 -10.36 16.14
C GLN A 33 13.37 -11.04 14.97
N ASP A 34 14.09 -12.13 15.21
CA ASP A 34 14.83 -12.87 14.18
C ASP A 34 13.91 -13.49 13.13
N VAL A 35 12.73 -13.96 13.56
CA VAL A 35 11.70 -14.54 12.68
C VAL A 35 11.08 -13.45 11.81
N ALA A 36 10.74 -12.29 12.39
CA ALA A 36 10.21 -11.14 11.64
C ALA A 36 11.22 -10.62 10.60
N ILE A 37 12.51 -10.51 10.96
CA ILE A 37 13.59 -10.12 10.04
C ILE A 37 13.64 -11.06 8.83
N ARG A 38 13.65 -12.38 9.06
CA ARG A 38 13.69 -13.37 7.98
C ARG A 38 12.47 -13.29 7.07
N PHE A 39 11.28 -13.09 7.65
CA PHE A 39 10.05 -12.92 6.91
C PHE A 39 10.11 -11.69 5.99
N PHE A 40 10.47 -10.52 6.52
CA PHE A 40 10.56 -9.30 5.71
C PHE A 40 11.70 -9.33 4.69
N ASN A 41 12.85 -9.92 5.02
CA ASN A 41 13.94 -10.14 4.05
C ASN A 41 13.49 -11.05 2.89
N SER A 42 12.62 -12.02 3.15
CA SER A 42 12.01 -12.84 2.10
C SER A 42 11.00 -12.07 1.24
N LEU A 43 10.27 -11.12 1.83
CA LEU A 43 9.31 -10.27 1.10
C LEU A 43 10.01 -9.22 0.23
N MET A 44 11.09 -8.61 0.75
CA MET A 44 11.82 -7.50 0.13
C MET A 44 13.05 -7.95 -0.67
N HIS A 45 13.06 -9.20 -1.12
CA HIS A 45 14.12 -9.87 -1.88
C HIS A 45 15.29 -8.95 -2.35
N GLY A 46 16.42 -9.01 -1.62
CA GLY A 46 17.61 -8.21 -1.93
C GLY A 46 17.83 -6.98 -1.05
N VAL A 47 16.90 -6.66 -0.15
CA VAL A 47 17.08 -5.61 0.87
C VAL A 47 17.14 -6.25 2.25
N ASP A 48 18.22 -5.97 3.00
CA ASP A 48 18.35 -6.42 4.39
C ASP A 48 17.71 -5.43 5.36
N VAL A 49 16.57 -5.84 5.93
CA VAL A 49 15.75 -5.02 6.83
C VAL A 49 16.36 -4.85 8.23
N THR A 50 17.40 -5.62 8.58
CA THR A 50 18.08 -5.50 9.89
C THR A 50 18.61 -4.10 10.16
N THR A 51 19.05 -3.41 9.10
CA THR A 51 19.66 -2.08 9.18
C THR A 51 18.65 -0.93 9.27
N ILE A 52 17.37 -1.19 8.94
CA ILE A 52 16.33 -0.16 8.80
C ILE A 52 15.23 -0.34 9.86
N MET A 53 14.98 -1.57 10.29
CA MET A 53 13.85 -1.90 11.15
C MET A 53 14.10 -1.45 12.60
N ARG A 54 13.24 -0.54 13.08
CA ARG A 54 13.26 -0.04 14.46
C ARG A 54 12.17 -0.74 15.27
N TRP A 55 12.56 -1.45 16.33
CA TRP A 55 11.65 -2.17 17.21
C TRP A 55 11.02 -1.29 18.29
N ASP A 56 11.78 -0.30 18.76
CA ASP A 56 11.32 0.69 19.73
C ASP A 56 10.62 1.86 19.01
N MET A 57 9.40 1.60 18.53
CA MET A 57 8.55 2.62 17.93
C MET A 57 7.35 2.91 18.84
N PRO A 58 7.14 4.18 19.24
CA PRO A 58 5.96 4.53 20.01
C PRO A 58 4.70 4.40 19.15
N TRP A 59 3.59 4.00 19.78
CA TRP A 59 2.33 3.72 19.08
C TRP A 59 1.78 4.87 18.24
N TRP A 60 2.11 6.13 18.55
CA TRP A 60 1.68 7.28 17.75
C TRP A 60 2.36 7.33 16.37
N GLU A 61 3.62 6.90 16.26
CA GLU A 61 4.32 6.79 14.97
C GLU A 61 3.65 5.71 14.10
N THR A 62 3.18 4.62 14.71
CA THR A 62 2.40 3.58 14.01
C THR A 62 1.08 4.12 13.49
N VAL A 63 0.35 4.91 14.28
CA VAL A 63 -0.92 5.54 13.85
C VAL A 63 -0.68 6.50 12.68
N LEU A 64 0.37 7.32 12.75
CA LEU A 64 0.74 8.17 11.61
C LEU A 64 1.14 7.36 10.37
N GLY A 65 1.88 6.26 10.55
CA GLY A 65 2.21 5.34 9.45
C GLY A 65 0.97 4.78 8.75
N VAL A 66 -0.08 4.43 9.50
CA VAL A 66 -1.38 4.00 8.91
C VAL A 66 -2.00 5.12 8.08
N VAL A 67 -2.00 6.36 8.58
CA VAL A 67 -2.55 7.52 7.87
C VAL A 67 -1.76 7.81 6.60
N ASP A 68 -0.44 7.76 6.65
CA ASP A 68 0.45 8.01 5.51
C ASP A 68 0.28 6.94 4.43
N ILE A 69 0.29 5.65 4.81
CA ILE A 69 0.07 4.55 3.86
C ILE A 69 -1.34 4.60 3.27
N PHE A 70 -2.35 4.96 4.05
CA PHE A 70 -3.71 5.15 3.55
C PHE A 70 -3.78 6.28 2.52
N ALA A 71 -3.19 7.44 2.83
CA ALA A 71 -3.18 8.60 1.95
C ALA A 71 -2.43 8.31 0.64
N LEU A 72 -1.27 7.67 0.71
CA LEU A 72 -0.50 7.24 -0.45
C LEU A 72 -1.27 6.20 -1.27
N GLY A 73 -1.82 5.16 -0.63
CA GLY A 73 -2.62 4.14 -1.30
C GLY A 73 -3.85 4.73 -1.98
N TRP A 74 -4.52 5.70 -1.34
CA TRP A 74 -5.64 6.42 -1.93
C TRP A 74 -5.22 7.18 -3.19
N LEU A 75 -4.12 7.93 -3.12
CA LEU A 75 -3.60 8.68 -4.25
C LEU A 75 -3.19 7.77 -5.41
N PHE A 76 -2.49 6.66 -5.13
CA PHE A 76 -2.12 5.66 -6.13
C PHE A 76 -3.35 5.00 -6.76
N GLY A 77 -4.35 4.64 -5.98
CA GLY A 77 -5.60 4.11 -6.51
C GLY A 77 -6.33 5.13 -7.40
N ALA A 78 -6.41 6.39 -6.97
CA ALA A 78 -7.00 7.45 -7.77
C ALA A 78 -6.27 7.66 -9.11
N LEU A 79 -4.92 7.61 -9.09
CA LEU A 79 -4.07 7.68 -10.28
C LEU A 79 -4.36 6.53 -11.24
N ILE A 80 -4.39 5.29 -10.74
CA ILE A 80 -4.67 4.09 -11.55
C ILE A 80 -6.07 4.18 -12.19
N ALA A 81 -7.10 4.56 -11.42
CA ALA A 81 -8.45 4.75 -11.94
C ALA A 81 -8.52 5.87 -13.00
N GLY A 82 -7.76 6.95 -12.81
CA GLY A 82 -7.60 8.03 -13.79
C GLY A 82 -6.99 7.54 -15.09
N CYS A 83 -5.86 6.83 -15.01
CA CYS A 83 -5.17 6.24 -16.16
C CYS A 83 -6.08 5.25 -16.92
N TYR A 84 -6.77 4.35 -16.20
CA TYR A 84 -7.71 3.39 -16.80
C TYR A 84 -8.81 4.09 -17.61
N ASN A 85 -9.45 5.10 -17.01
CA ASN A 85 -10.53 5.85 -17.64
C ASN A 85 -10.03 6.68 -18.84
N CYS A 86 -8.79 7.15 -18.83
CA CYS A 86 -8.17 7.87 -19.95
C CYS A 86 -7.84 6.93 -21.12
N CYS A 87 -7.25 5.78 -20.85
CA CYS A 87 -6.95 4.77 -21.87
C CYS A 87 -8.23 4.26 -22.56
N GLU A 88 -9.33 4.11 -21.82
CA GLU A 88 -10.63 3.74 -22.40
C GLU A 88 -11.16 4.82 -23.37
N LYS A 89 -11.04 6.11 -23.01
CA LYS A 89 -11.42 7.21 -23.92
C LYS A 89 -10.61 7.20 -25.21
N SER A 90 -9.31 6.90 -25.12
CA SER A 90 -8.42 6.83 -26.29
C SER A 90 -8.76 5.65 -27.20
N ALA A 91 -9.08 4.47 -26.63
CA ALA A 91 -9.50 3.30 -27.39
C ALA A 91 -10.88 3.47 -28.07
N SER A 92 -11.77 4.29 -27.48
CA SER A 92 -13.08 4.61 -28.06
C SER A 92 -13.03 5.65 -29.20
N LYS A 93 -11.86 6.22 -29.51
CA LYS A 93 -11.67 7.06 -30.71
C LYS A 93 -10.89 6.31 -31.81
N PRO A 94 -11.42 5.25 -32.44
CA PRO A 94 -10.94 4.86 -33.76
C PRO A 94 -11.70 5.69 -34.81
N GLY A 95 -11.01 6.64 -35.43
CA GLY A 95 -11.52 7.36 -36.61
C GLY A 95 -11.76 8.85 -36.39
N ARG A 96 -10.72 9.63 -36.63
CA ARG A 96 -10.86 10.82 -37.47
C ARG A 96 -9.90 10.65 -38.64
#